data_AF-A0A352RZX4-F1
#
_entry.id   AF-A0A352RZX4-F1
#
_cell.length_a   1.000
_cell.length_b   1.000
_cell.length_c   1.000
_cell.angle_alpha   90.00
_cell.angle_beta   90.00
_cell.angle_gamma   90.00
#
_symmetry.space_group_name_H-M   'P 1'
#
loop_
_entity.id
_entity.type
_entity.pdbx_description
1 polymer ?
#
loop_
_entity_poly.entity_id
_entity_poly.type
_entity_poly.pdbx_seq_one_letter_code
_entity_poly.pdbx_strand_id
1 'polypeptide(L)'
;RFDNFRNYVETEIGIQGVKMESTDGVPVAMRAFDDSPILDDFNTFDHWYKQHLAQDKGPVALYYNTVTLHDGNRLPDKRLTSIESYPLRLKTLLDDVDRIIDTISKSGRKAVVIFVPEHGAALRGDKNQISGLREIPTPNIIHVPVGVKLVGLPTTATPQPVTIDAPTSFFGLSQLVFNLVADSPFRQGAPDLAHYVEDLPQTQMVGENEATLTMKRTNGYVIHTPDGVWVEQQ
;
A
#
# COMPACT_ATOMS: atom_id res chain seq x y z
N ARG A 1 12.87 -12.04 0.06
CA ARG A 1 13.63 -13.19 0.61
C ARG A 1 13.35 -13.33 2.09
N PHE A 2 13.43 -12.23 2.83
CA PHE A 2 13.01 -12.18 4.22
C PHE A 2 11.59 -12.74 4.44
N ASP A 3 11.44 -13.46 5.54
CA ASP A 3 10.22 -14.07 6.07
C ASP A 3 9.36 -14.87 5.07
N ASN A 4 9.99 -15.44 4.04
CA ASN A 4 9.30 -16.26 3.05
C ASN A 4 8.16 -15.52 2.30
N PHE A 5 8.08 -14.18 2.39
CA PHE A 5 6.95 -13.38 1.89
C PHE A 5 6.60 -13.68 0.44
N ARG A 6 7.61 -13.83 -0.42
CA ARG A 6 7.42 -14.18 -1.82
C ARG A 6 6.63 -15.48 -1.99
N ASN A 7 6.99 -16.52 -1.25
CA ASN A 7 6.32 -17.81 -1.37
C ASN A 7 4.89 -17.71 -0.82
N TYR A 8 4.65 -16.93 0.24
CA TYR A 8 3.29 -16.64 0.69
C TYR A 8 2.46 -15.97 -0.41
N VAL A 9 2.98 -14.94 -1.08
CA VAL A 9 2.27 -14.30 -2.20
C VAL A 9 2.02 -15.30 -3.34
N GLU A 10 3.03 -16.07 -3.76
CA GLU A 10 2.87 -17.05 -4.85
C GLU A 10 1.86 -18.16 -4.54
N THR A 11 1.71 -18.54 -3.27
CA THR A 11 0.79 -19.60 -2.84
C THR A 11 -0.61 -19.09 -2.55
N GLU A 12 -0.73 -17.94 -1.87
CA GLU A 12 -2.00 -17.40 -1.38
C GLU A 12 -2.71 -16.48 -2.38
N ILE A 13 -2.03 -15.97 -3.42
CA ILE A 13 -2.67 -15.12 -4.45
C ILE A 13 -3.79 -15.86 -5.21
N GLY A 14 -3.78 -17.19 -5.20
CA GLY A 14 -4.84 -18.00 -5.81
C GLY A 14 -4.89 -17.95 -7.34
N ILE A 15 -3.88 -17.36 -7.99
CA ILE A 15 -3.77 -17.26 -9.45
C ILE A 15 -2.62 -18.15 -9.93
N GLN A 16 -2.93 -19.13 -10.78
CA GLN A 16 -1.92 -20.03 -11.34
C GLN A 16 -1.06 -19.32 -12.38
N GLY A 17 0.24 -19.63 -12.38
CA GLY A 17 1.16 -19.19 -13.43
C GLY A 17 1.57 -17.72 -13.37
N VAL A 18 1.30 -17.01 -12.27
CA VAL A 18 1.87 -15.68 -12.02
C VAL A 18 3.39 -15.80 -11.97
N LYS A 19 4.06 -15.05 -12.83
CA LYS A 19 5.52 -14.95 -12.84
C LYS A 19 5.92 -13.58 -12.34
N MET A 20 6.94 -13.54 -11.49
CA MET A 20 7.53 -12.27 -11.12
C MET A 20 8.19 -11.61 -12.32
N GLU A 21 8.04 -10.30 -12.38
CA GLU A 21 8.74 -9.47 -13.36
C GLU A 21 10.25 -9.44 -13.04
N SER A 22 11.08 -9.45 -14.07
CA SER A 22 12.53 -9.31 -13.87
C SER A 22 12.85 -7.91 -13.37
N THR A 23 13.79 -7.84 -12.43
CA THR A 23 14.34 -6.59 -11.89
C THR A 23 15.83 -6.44 -12.19
N ASP A 24 16.35 -7.20 -13.16
CA ASP A 24 17.76 -7.15 -13.54
C ASP A 24 18.12 -5.75 -14.07
N GLY A 25 19.21 -5.18 -13.57
CA GLY A 25 19.67 -3.85 -13.96
C GLY A 25 18.94 -2.70 -13.27
N VAL A 26 17.93 -2.96 -12.42
CA VAL A 26 17.31 -1.93 -11.58
C VAL A 26 18.29 -1.52 -10.47
N PRO A 27 18.51 -0.20 -10.24
CA PRO A 27 19.43 0.28 -9.22
C PRO A 27 18.95 -0.04 -7.80
N VAL A 28 19.92 -0.31 -6.92
CA VAL A 28 19.69 -0.49 -5.48
C VAL A 28 19.59 0.89 -4.81
N ALA A 29 18.48 1.17 -4.15
CA ALA A 29 18.28 2.41 -3.40
C ALA A 29 18.86 2.34 -1.98
N MET A 30 18.76 1.18 -1.33
CA MET A 30 19.19 0.98 0.06
C MET A 30 19.42 -0.51 0.36
N ARG A 31 19.89 -0.82 1.57
CA ARG A 31 19.98 -2.21 2.06
C ARG A 31 19.03 -2.45 3.20
N ALA A 32 18.41 -3.62 3.23
CA ALA A 32 17.63 -4.10 4.36
C ALA A 32 18.51 -4.39 5.59
N PHE A 33 17.87 -4.72 6.71
CA PHE A 33 18.55 -5.13 7.94
C PHE A 33 19.34 -6.45 7.78
N ASP A 34 18.91 -7.34 6.87
CA ASP A 34 19.61 -8.58 6.50
C ASP A 34 20.65 -8.39 5.37
N ASP A 35 20.97 -7.13 5.05
CA ASP A 35 21.89 -6.70 3.98
C ASP A 35 21.42 -6.99 2.54
N SER A 36 20.21 -7.56 2.38
CA SER A 36 19.63 -7.75 1.05
C SER A 36 19.36 -6.40 0.37
N PRO A 37 19.49 -6.32 -0.97
CA PRO A 37 19.26 -5.08 -1.70
C PRO A 37 17.77 -4.73 -1.73
N ILE A 38 17.48 -3.45 -1.55
CA ILE A 38 16.17 -2.86 -1.78
C ILE A 38 16.30 -1.94 -2.99
N LEU A 39 15.49 -2.22 -4.01
CA LEU A 39 15.53 -1.51 -5.28
C LEU A 39 14.82 -0.16 -5.17
N ASP A 40 15.19 0.76 -6.06
CA ASP A 40 14.53 2.06 -6.19
C ASP A 40 13.11 1.90 -6.74
N ASP A 41 12.12 2.53 -6.10
CA ASP A 41 10.70 2.32 -6.38
C ASP A 41 10.32 2.77 -7.79
N PHE A 42 10.70 4.00 -8.17
CA PHE A 42 10.42 4.50 -9.50
C PHE A 42 11.12 3.69 -10.58
N ASN A 43 12.43 3.41 -10.44
CA ASN A 43 13.17 2.67 -11.46
C ASN A 43 12.65 1.23 -11.60
N THR A 44 12.18 0.61 -10.52
CA THR A 44 11.56 -0.73 -10.57
C THR A 44 10.28 -0.68 -11.41
N PHE A 45 9.39 0.29 -11.14
CA PHE A 45 8.17 0.47 -11.93
C PHE A 45 8.48 0.81 -13.40
N ASP A 46 9.36 1.78 -13.64
CA ASP A 46 9.69 2.27 -14.98
C ASP A 46 10.35 1.19 -15.84
N HIS A 47 11.18 0.35 -15.23
CA HIS A 47 11.76 -0.84 -15.88
C HIS A 47 10.68 -1.78 -16.42
N TRP A 48 9.72 -2.15 -15.57
CA TRP A 48 8.58 -2.98 -15.99
C TRP A 48 7.71 -2.26 -17.03
N TYR A 49 7.39 -0.99 -16.79
CA TYR A 49 6.45 -0.23 -17.60
C TYR A 49 6.93 -0.07 -19.04
N LYS A 50 8.22 0.21 -19.25
CA LYS A 50 8.83 0.30 -20.58
C LYS A 50 8.71 -1.01 -21.37
N GLN A 51 8.93 -2.15 -20.72
CA GLN A 51 8.77 -3.46 -21.36
C GLN A 51 7.32 -3.74 -21.70
N HIS A 52 6.39 -3.39 -20.80
CA HIS A 52 4.97 -3.55 -21.03
C HIS A 52 4.48 -2.71 -22.23
N LEU A 53 4.90 -1.44 -22.32
CA LEU A 53 4.58 -0.57 -23.46
C LEU A 53 5.13 -1.09 -24.79
N ALA A 54 6.32 -1.68 -24.79
CA ALA A 54 6.94 -2.23 -25.99
C ALA A 54 6.24 -3.48 -26.53
N GLN A 55 5.48 -4.19 -25.69
CA GLN A 55 4.82 -5.45 -26.04
C GLN A 55 3.37 -5.28 -26.51
N ASP A 56 2.84 -4.04 -26.54
CA ASP A 56 1.44 -3.68 -26.85
C ASP A 56 0.41 -4.63 -26.20
N LYS A 57 0.67 -4.98 -24.94
CA LYS A 57 -0.22 -5.84 -24.18
C LYS A 57 -1.45 -5.02 -23.78
N GLY A 58 -2.62 -5.66 -23.87
CA GLY A 58 -3.90 -5.10 -23.44
C GLY A 58 -3.95 -4.75 -21.94
N PRO A 59 -5.15 -4.62 -21.35
CA PRO A 59 -5.30 -4.32 -19.94
C PRO A 59 -4.53 -5.32 -19.05
N VAL A 60 -3.88 -4.81 -18.00
CA VAL A 60 -3.12 -5.61 -17.03
C VAL A 60 -3.41 -5.13 -15.62
N ALA A 61 -3.42 -6.05 -14.65
CA ALA A 61 -3.37 -5.75 -13.23
C ALA A 61 -1.96 -6.09 -12.71
N LEU A 62 -1.29 -5.12 -12.08
CA LEU A 62 0.03 -5.29 -11.49
C LEU A 62 -0.10 -5.23 -9.96
N TYR A 63 0.40 -6.26 -9.28
CA TYR A 63 0.68 -6.20 -7.85
C TYR A 63 2.15 -5.81 -7.66
N TYR A 64 2.40 -4.66 -7.04
CA TYR A 64 3.73 -4.17 -6.72
C TYR A 64 3.87 -4.03 -5.21
N ASN A 65 4.85 -4.74 -4.64
CA ASN A 65 5.18 -4.68 -3.23
C ASN A 65 6.53 -3.97 -3.05
N THR A 66 6.61 -3.07 -2.07
CA THR A 66 7.85 -2.39 -1.70
C THR A 66 8.00 -2.33 -0.19
N VAL A 67 9.25 -2.47 0.25
CA VAL A 67 9.64 -2.47 1.66
C VAL A 67 10.59 -1.32 1.98
N THR A 68 10.64 -0.26 1.16
CA THR A 68 11.54 0.89 1.35
C THR A 68 11.33 1.61 2.70
N LEU A 69 10.15 1.50 3.29
CA LEU A 69 9.83 2.04 4.62
C LEU A 69 10.07 1.08 5.79
N HIS A 70 10.47 -0.17 5.55
CA HIS A 70 10.70 -1.15 6.62
C HIS A 70 11.78 -0.67 7.60
N ASP A 71 11.62 -1.07 8.86
CA ASP A 71 12.60 -0.80 9.91
C ASP A 71 13.93 -1.52 9.62
N GLY A 72 15.04 -0.91 10.00
CA GLY A 72 16.39 -1.42 9.81
C GLY A 72 16.96 -1.23 8.40
N ASN A 73 16.20 -0.64 7.48
CA ASN A 73 16.72 -0.23 6.18
C ASN A 73 17.78 0.87 6.34
N ARG A 74 18.90 0.72 5.63
CA ARG A 74 20.07 1.60 5.71
C ARG A 74 20.29 2.29 4.36
N LEU A 75 20.21 3.62 4.37
CA LEU A 75 20.56 4.44 3.22
C LEU A 75 22.06 4.34 2.93
N PRO A 76 22.49 4.35 1.65
CA PRO A 76 23.90 4.33 1.29
C PRO A 76 24.61 5.55 1.86
N ASP A 77 25.84 5.35 2.35
CA ASP A 77 26.74 6.38 2.85
C ASP A 77 26.19 7.28 3.98
N LYS A 78 25.10 6.86 4.63
CA LYS A 78 24.49 7.57 5.76
C LYS A 78 24.44 6.68 6.99
N ARG A 79 24.93 7.21 8.12
CA ARG A 79 24.85 6.54 9.43
C ARG A 79 23.66 7.09 10.22
N LEU A 80 22.46 6.84 9.72
CA LEU A 80 21.20 7.22 10.36
C LEU A 80 20.52 5.99 10.94
N THR A 81 19.86 6.14 12.09
CA THR A 81 18.90 5.15 12.58
C THR A 81 17.69 5.05 11.66
N SER A 82 16.90 3.99 11.80
CA SER A 82 15.66 3.82 11.03
C SER A 82 14.68 4.97 11.25
N ILE A 83 14.59 5.48 12.49
CA ILE A 83 13.70 6.58 12.88
C ILE A 83 14.18 7.88 12.21
N GLU A 84 15.48 8.18 12.26
CA GLU A 84 16.04 9.40 11.64
C GLU A 84 15.94 9.37 10.11
N SER A 85 16.10 8.20 9.50
CA SER A 85 16.01 8.04 8.05
C SER A 85 14.58 7.92 7.53
N TYR A 86 13.60 7.58 8.37
CA TYR A 86 12.23 7.32 7.93
C TYR A 86 11.60 8.50 7.16
N PRO A 87 11.68 9.77 7.62
CA PRO A 87 11.12 10.89 6.88
C PRO A 87 11.76 11.08 5.49
N LEU A 88 13.06 10.79 5.36
CA LEU A 88 13.76 10.84 4.07
C LEU A 88 13.25 9.75 3.12
N ARG A 89 13.15 8.51 3.63
CA ARG A 89 12.65 7.36 2.86
C ARG A 89 11.19 7.53 2.46
N LEU A 90 10.35 8.04 3.37
CA LEU A 90 8.94 8.37 3.09
C LEU A 90 8.83 9.43 1.99
N LYS A 91 9.62 10.51 2.07
CA LYS A 91 9.61 11.53 1.04
C LYS A 91 9.97 10.93 -0.33
N THR A 92 11.03 10.13 -0.40
CA THR A 92 11.45 9.46 -1.63
C THR A 92 10.35 8.56 -2.19
N LEU A 93 9.70 7.72 -1.36
CA LEU A 93 8.60 6.87 -1.82
C LEU A 93 7.44 7.70 -2.39
N LEU A 94 7.03 8.77 -1.71
CA LEU A 94 5.92 9.61 -2.18
C LEU A 94 6.29 10.37 -3.46
N ASP A 95 7.51 10.90 -3.56
CA ASP A 95 8.02 11.51 -4.79
C ASP A 95 8.03 10.49 -5.95
N ASP A 96 8.39 9.23 -5.68
CA ASP A 96 8.40 8.17 -6.68
C ASP A 96 7.00 7.75 -7.10
N VAL A 97 6.03 7.71 -6.19
CA VAL A 97 4.60 7.51 -6.52
C VAL A 97 4.09 8.61 -7.44
N ASP A 98 4.43 9.88 -7.18
CA ASP A 98 4.08 11.00 -8.06
C ASP A 98 4.70 10.82 -9.45
N ARG A 99 5.98 10.43 -9.52
CA ARG A 99 6.67 10.15 -10.78
C ARG A 99 6.06 8.99 -11.54
N ILE A 100 5.60 7.94 -10.86
CA ILE A 100 4.90 6.80 -11.46
C ILE A 100 3.58 7.28 -12.10
N ILE A 101 2.78 8.05 -11.37
CA ILE A 101 1.51 8.62 -11.86
C ILE A 101 1.76 9.50 -13.10
N ASP A 102 2.79 10.34 -13.05
CA ASP A 102 3.20 11.20 -14.16
C ASP A 102 3.65 10.40 -15.39
N THR A 103 4.43 9.34 -15.20
CA THR A 103 4.88 8.46 -16.28
C THR A 103 3.70 7.78 -16.98
N ILE A 104 2.72 7.27 -16.21
CA ILE A 104 1.50 6.70 -16.76
C ILE A 104 0.73 7.77 -17.54
N SER A 105 0.53 8.95 -16.94
CA SER A 105 -0.19 10.07 -17.57
C SER A 105 0.43 10.47 -18.92
N LYS A 106 1.76 10.64 -18.97
CA LYS A 106 2.52 11.01 -20.17
C LYS A 106 2.46 9.95 -21.27
N SER A 107 2.23 8.69 -20.93
CA SER A 107 2.05 7.62 -21.91
C SER A 107 0.69 7.66 -22.63
N GLY A 108 -0.26 8.46 -22.14
CA GLY A 108 -1.63 8.51 -22.65
C GLY A 108 -2.50 7.31 -22.27
N ARG A 109 -1.97 6.36 -21.48
CA ARG A 109 -2.76 5.22 -20.99
C ARG A 109 -3.66 5.63 -19.83
N LYS A 110 -4.78 4.90 -19.73
CA LYS A 110 -5.74 4.99 -18.63
C LYS A 110 -5.34 3.99 -17.56
N ALA A 111 -5.32 4.41 -16.30
CA ALA A 111 -4.97 3.53 -15.19
C ALA A 111 -5.70 3.87 -13.90
N VAL A 112 -5.85 2.87 -13.05
CA VAL A 112 -6.25 3.01 -11.65
C VAL A 112 -5.04 2.65 -10.81
N VAL A 113 -4.43 3.65 -10.15
CA VAL A 113 -3.30 3.44 -9.23
C VAL A 113 -3.86 3.35 -7.82
N ILE A 114 -3.61 2.24 -7.14
CA ILE A 114 -4.11 1.97 -5.79
C ILE A 114 -2.91 1.85 -4.85
N PHE A 115 -2.82 2.76 -3.88
CA PHE A 115 -1.78 2.77 -2.86
C PHE A 115 -2.37 2.24 -1.55
N VAL A 116 -1.88 1.08 -1.11
CA VAL A 116 -2.34 0.38 0.10
C VAL A 116 -1.13 -0.01 0.95
N PRO A 117 -0.85 0.68 2.06
CA PRO A 117 0.16 0.25 3.02
C PRO A 117 -0.25 -1.07 3.69
N GLU A 118 0.70 -1.96 3.93
CA GLU A 118 0.44 -3.23 4.66
C GLU A 118 0.02 -2.95 6.10
N HIS A 119 0.83 -2.16 6.81
CA HIS A 119 0.60 -1.66 8.16
C HIS A 119 1.55 -0.49 8.43
N GLY A 120 1.38 0.19 9.56
CA GLY A 120 2.26 1.24 10.05
C GLY A 120 3.60 0.72 10.57
N ALA A 121 4.63 1.56 10.52
CA ALA A 121 5.98 1.19 10.94
C ALA A 121 6.25 1.33 12.46
N ALA A 122 5.21 1.58 13.27
CA ALA A 122 5.33 1.80 14.73
C ALA A 122 6.41 2.83 15.14
N LEU A 123 6.54 3.92 14.35
CA LEU A 123 7.59 4.94 14.58
C LEU A 123 7.52 5.58 15.96
N ARG A 124 6.31 5.75 16.47
CA ARG A 124 6.05 6.16 17.85
C ARG A 124 5.60 4.92 18.60
N GLY A 125 6.26 4.65 19.73
CA GLY A 125 5.75 3.69 20.70
C GLY A 125 4.46 4.19 21.34
N ASP A 126 3.78 3.30 22.03
CA ASP A 126 2.64 3.60 22.89
C ASP A 126 2.87 3.03 24.30
N LYS A 127 1.83 3.03 25.14
CA LYS A 127 1.92 2.58 26.53
C LYS A 127 2.29 1.09 26.65
N ASN A 128 1.97 0.28 25.64
CA ASN A 128 2.12 -1.17 25.68
C ASN A 128 3.31 -1.66 24.85
N GLN A 129 3.75 -0.89 23.86
CA GLN A 129 4.87 -1.27 22.98
C GLN A 129 5.82 -0.11 22.70
N ILE A 130 7.13 -0.36 22.79
CA ILE A 130 8.16 0.61 22.41
C ILE A 130 8.17 0.83 20.89
N SER A 131 8.76 1.94 20.44
CA SER A 131 8.93 2.24 19.01
C SER A 131 9.58 1.07 18.26
N GLY A 132 9.06 0.76 17.08
CA GLY A 132 9.50 -0.34 16.22
C GLY A 132 8.84 -1.70 16.50
N LEU A 133 8.27 -1.92 17.69
CA LEU A 133 7.54 -3.15 17.98
C LEU A 133 6.14 -3.14 17.37
N ARG A 134 5.74 -4.29 16.83
CA ARG A 134 4.47 -4.49 16.11
C ARG A 134 3.74 -5.77 16.55
N GLU A 135 4.00 -6.26 17.77
CA GLU A 135 3.39 -7.50 18.26
C GLU A 135 1.92 -7.32 18.64
N ILE A 136 1.44 -6.09 18.83
CA ILE A 136 0.02 -5.79 19.01
C ILE A 136 -0.40 -4.92 17.83
N PRO A 137 -1.41 -5.32 17.03
CA PRO A 137 -1.90 -4.53 15.92
C PRO A 137 -2.75 -3.36 16.45
N THR A 138 -2.11 -2.37 17.06
CA THR A 138 -2.80 -1.21 17.65
C THR A 138 -3.41 -0.32 16.55
N PRO A 139 -4.40 0.52 16.86
CA PRO A 139 -4.98 1.44 15.88
C PRO A 139 -3.93 2.30 15.15
N ASN A 140 -2.85 2.70 15.83
CA ASN A 140 -1.77 3.50 15.24
C ASN A 140 -0.93 2.73 14.20
N ILE A 141 -1.02 1.40 14.20
CA ILE A 141 -0.33 0.51 13.26
C ILE A 141 -1.29 0.11 12.14
N ILE A 142 -2.55 -0.24 12.43
CA ILE A 142 -3.46 -0.78 11.42
C ILE A 142 -4.36 0.26 10.74
N HIS A 143 -4.42 1.49 11.26
CA HIS A 143 -5.10 2.59 10.57
C HIS A 143 -4.13 3.24 9.58
N VAL A 144 -4.25 2.86 8.31
CA VAL A 144 -3.32 3.24 7.25
C VAL A 144 -3.97 4.15 6.19
N PRO A 145 -3.21 5.07 5.56
CA PRO A 145 -3.74 5.88 4.48
C PRO A 145 -3.83 5.06 3.17
N VAL A 146 -5.04 4.85 2.68
CA VAL A 146 -5.29 4.21 1.38
C VAL A 146 -5.70 5.28 0.36
N GLY A 147 -5.12 5.22 -0.84
CA GLY A 147 -5.41 6.17 -1.91
C GLY A 147 -5.70 5.48 -3.25
N VAL A 148 -6.69 5.99 -3.99
CA VAL A 148 -7.01 5.53 -5.35
C VAL A 148 -6.94 6.72 -6.30
N LYS A 149 -6.06 6.64 -7.30
CA LYS A 149 -5.87 7.68 -8.32
C LYS A 149 -6.28 7.15 -9.69
N LEU A 150 -7.23 7.83 -10.32
CA LEU A 150 -7.56 7.61 -11.73
C LEU A 150 -6.66 8.48 -12.61
N VAL A 151 -5.93 7.85 -13.52
CA VAL A 151 -5.00 8.50 -14.46
C VAL A 151 -5.57 8.42 -15.87
N GLY A 152 -5.53 9.54 -16.61
CA GLY A 152 -6.07 9.62 -17.98
C GLY A 152 -7.58 9.83 -18.05
N LEU A 153 -8.18 10.46 -17.02
CA LEU A 153 -9.59 10.87 -17.07
C LEU A 153 -9.82 11.92 -18.19
N PRO A 154 -11.01 11.93 -18.81
CA PRO A 154 -11.32 12.81 -19.93
C PRO A 154 -11.51 14.30 -19.55
N THR A 155 -11.36 14.67 -18.27
CA THR A 155 -11.69 16.01 -17.75
C THR A 155 -10.45 16.89 -17.63
N THR A 156 -10.59 18.18 -17.94
CA THR A 156 -9.57 19.21 -17.66
C THR A 156 -9.63 19.76 -16.24
N ALA A 157 -10.67 19.42 -15.48
CA ALA A 157 -10.77 19.77 -14.07
C ALA A 157 -9.87 18.84 -13.24
N THR A 158 -9.20 19.39 -12.23
CA THR A 158 -8.58 18.61 -11.16
C THR A 158 -9.66 18.38 -10.09
N PRO A 159 -10.35 17.23 -10.07
CA PRO A 159 -11.34 16.98 -9.03
C PRO A 159 -10.66 16.98 -7.67
N GLN A 160 -11.34 17.56 -6.68
CA GLN A 160 -10.94 17.40 -5.28
C GLN A 160 -10.97 15.90 -4.93
N PRO A 161 -10.06 15.42 -4.05
CA PRO A 161 -10.14 14.05 -3.55
C PRO A 161 -11.52 13.79 -2.91
N VAL A 162 -12.13 12.66 -3.26
CA VAL A 162 -13.31 12.17 -2.54
C VAL A 162 -12.81 11.44 -1.29
N THR A 163 -13.19 11.93 -0.11
CA THR A 163 -12.82 11.32 1.17
C THR A 163 -13.87 10.31 1.60
N ILE A 164 -13.42 9.15 2.07
CA ILE A 164 -14.28 8.11 2.66
C ILE A 164 -13.96 8.04 4.16
N ASP A 165 -14.86 8.61 4.97
CA ASP A 165 -14.70 8.61 6.43
C ASP A 165 -15.26 7.33 7.10
N ALA A 166 -16.03 6.55 6.36
CA ALA A 166 -16.63 5.31 6.85
C ALA A 166 -15.54 4.23 7.13
N PRO A 167 -15.70 3.41 8.20
CA PRO A 167 -14.78 2.32 8.47
C PRO A 167 -14.63 1.37 7.28
N THR A 168 -13.42 1.30 6.71
CA THR A 168 -13.16 0.61 5.45
C THR A 168 -11.99 -0.35 5.60
N SER A 169 -12.10 -1.51 4.95
CA SER A 169 -11.01 -2.48 4.77
C SER A 169 -11.02 -2.99 3.32
N PHE A 170 -10.31 -4.08 3.04
CA PHE A 170 -10.10 -4.61 1.69
C PHE A 170 -11.40 -4.88 0.91
N PHE A 171 -12.50 -5.24 1.59
CA PHE A 171 -13.78 -5.49 0.91
C PHE A 171 -14.39 -4.22 0.30
N GLY A 172 -14.32 -3.08 1.00
CA GLY A 172 -14.75 -1.79 0.46
C GLY A 172 -13.90 -1.35 -0.74
N LEU A 173 -12.58 -1.58 -0.67
CA LEU A 173 -11.68 -1.32 -1.79
C LEU A 173 -11.98 -2.23 -2.99
N SER A 174 -12.25 -3.52 -2.75
CA SER A 174 -12.64 -4.46 -3.81
C SER A 174 -13.95 -4.04 -4.47
N GLN A 175 -14.94 -3.61 -3.69
CA GLN A 175 -16.20 -3.10 -4.23
C GLN A 175 -15.98 -1.81 -5.05
N LEU A 176 -15.11 -0.90 -4.61
CA LEU A 176 -14.76 0.28 -5.41
C LEU A 176 -14.14 -0.11 -6.76
N VAL A 177 -13.18 -1.05 -6.78
CA VAL A 177 -12.60 -1.55 -8.02
C VAL A 177 -13.66 -2.19 -8.91
N PHE A 178 -14.57 -2.98 -8.34
CA PHE A 178 -15.69 -3.55 -9.07
C PHE A 178 -16.58 -2.46 -9.69
N ASN A 179 -16.93 -1.42 -8.95
CA ASN A 179 -17.74 -0.30 -9.45
C ASN A 179 -17.06 0.38 -10.65
N LEU A 180 -15.74 0.64 -10.56
CA LEU A 180 -14.95 1.25 -11.64
C LEU A 180 -14.82 0.36 -12.89
N VAL A 181 -14.90 -0.96 -12.74
CA VAL A 181 -14.89 -1.92 -13.85
C VAL A 181 -16.28 -2.04 -14.47
N ALA A 182 -17.32 -2.11 -13.63
CA ALA A 182 -18.71 -2.26 -14.06
C ALA A 182 -19.22 -1.01 -14.79
N ASP A 183 -18.85 0.17 -14.31
CA ASP A 183 -19.08 1.44 -14.99
C ASP A 183 -17.76 2.18 -15.18
N SER A 184 -17.21 2.18 -16.40
CA SER A 184 -15.85 2.71 -16.60
C SER A 184 -15.80 4.23 -16.39
N PRO A 185 -14.92 4.75 -15.51
CA PRO A 185 -14.75 6.20 -15.33
C PRO A 185 -14.11 6.88 -16.55
N PHE A 186 -13.64 6.09 -17.52
CA PHE A 186 -12.95 6.59 -18.71
C PHE A 186 -13.82 6.63 -19.96
N ARG A 187 -15.10 6.25 -19.87
CA ARG A 187 -16.04 6.35 -20.99
C ARG A 187 -16.60 7.76 -21.11
N GLN A 188 -17.17 8.08 -22.27
CA GLN A 188 -17.87 9.34 -22.45
C GLN A 188 -19.12 9.39 -21.56
N GLY A 189 -19.34 10.53 -20.89
CA GLY A 189 -20.48 10.72 -19.99
C GLY A 189 -20.43 9.84 -18.74
N ALA A 190 -19.22 9.49 -18.26
CA ALA A 190 -19.06 8.83 -16.96
C ALA A 190 -19.62 9.73 -15.83
N PRO A 191 -20.18 9.14 -14.76
CA PRO A 191 -20.64 9.88 -13.58
C PRO A 191 -19.46 10.52 -12.83
N ASP A 192 -19.78 11.40 -11.88
CA ASP A 192 -18.80 11.98 -10.96
C ASP A 192 -18.14 10.90 -10.08
N LEU A 193 -16.92 11.16 -9.60
CA LEU A 193 -16.14 10.25 -8.76
C LEU A 193 -16.88 9.84 -7.49
N ALA A 194 -17.70 10.74 -6.94
CA ALA A 194 -18.52 10.46 -5.76
C ALA A 194 -19.46 9.26 -5.97
N HIS A 195 -19.96 9.04 -7.19
CA HIS A 195 -20.85 7.93 -7.48
C HIS A 195 -20.21 6.56 -7.25
N TYR A 196 -18.91 6.43 -7.53
CA TYR A 196 -18.21 5.15 -7.40
C TYR A 196 -17.98 4.71 -5.96
N VAL A 197 -18.11 5.63 -5.01
CA VAL A 197 -17.89 5.39 -3.58
C VAL A 197 -19.20 5.40 -2.77
N GLU A 198 -20.35 5.49 -3.44
CA GLU A 198 -21.66 5.37 -2.80
C GLU A 198 -21.81 3.95 -2.22
N ASP A 199 -22.32 3.88 -0.98
CA ASP A 199 -22.69 2.65 -0.28
C ASP A 199 -21.62 1.54 -0.27
N LEU A 200 -20.34 1.93 -0.18
CA LEU A 200 -19.25 0.95 -0.03
C LEU A 200 -19.43 0.12 1.26
N PRO A 201 -19.17 -1.19 1.22
CA PRO A 201 -19.19 -2.04 2.39
C PRO A 201 -18.26 -1.54 3.50
N GLN A 202 -18.82 -1.38 4.69
CA GLN A 202 -18.06 -0.97 5.86
C GLN A 202 -17.50 -2.18 6.60
N THR A 203 -16.31 -2.04 7.17
CA THR A 203 -15.66 -3.07 7.99
C THR A 203 -15.21 -2.45 9.30
N GLN A 204 -15.65 -3.02 10.42
CA GLN A 204 -15.19 -2.57 11.74
C GLN A 204 -13.70 -2.84 11.89
N MET A 205 -13.01 -1.96 12.63
CA MET A 205 -11.57 -2.10 12.84
C MET A 205 -11.28 -3.29 13.76
N VAL A 206 -10.81 -4.37 13.15
CA VAL A 206 -10.25 -5.56 13.79
C VAL A 206 -8.86 -5.76 13.22
N GLY A 207 -7.86 -5.88 14.10
CA GLY A 207 -6.49 -6.25 13.71
C GLY A 207 -6.10 -7.52 14.44
N GLU A 208 -5.48 -8.46 13.73
CA GLU A 208 -5.11 -9.75 14.29
C GLU A 208 -3.72 -10.14 13.80
N ASN A 209 -2.96 -10.80 14.65
CA ASN A 209 -1.76 -11.56 14.29
C ASN A 209 -1.81 -12.93 14.98
N GLU A 210 -0.72 -13.69 14.95
CA GLU A 210 -0.69 -15.06 15.50
C GLU A 210 -1.07 -15.16 16.98
N ALA A 211 -0.91 -14.08 17.76
CA ALA A 211 -1.01 -14.12 19.21
C ALA A 211 -1.99 -13.11 19.81
N THR A 212 -2.36 -12.06 19.08
CA THR A 212 -3.15 -10.95 19.61
C THR A 212 -4.24 -10.49 18.65
N LEU A 213 -5.35 -10.03 19.23
CA LEU A 213 -6.46 -9.46 18.49
C LEU A 213 -6.89 -8.12 19.10
N THR A 214 -6.94 -7.09 18.26
CA THR A 214 -7.35 -5.73 18.61
C THR A 214 -8.72 -5.43 18.01
N MET A 215 -9.64 -4.87 18.80
CA MET A 215 -10.92 -4.36 18.31
C MET A 215 -11.18 -2.93 18.80
N LYS A 216 -11.63 -2.05 17.90
CA LYS A 216 -12.04 -0.69 18.27
C LYS A 216 -13.32 -0.70 19.11
N ARG A 217 -13.40 0.21 20.09
CA ARG A 217 -14.63 0.51 20.85
C ARG A 217 -15.05 1.96 20.62
N THR A 218 -16.21 2.35 21.17
CA THR A 218 -16.66 3.76 21.15
C THR A 218 -15.59 4.70 21.70
N ASN A 219 -14.96 4.29 22.81
CA ASN A 219 -13.80 4.96 23.40
C ASN A 219 -12.63 3.98 23.43
N GLY A 220 -11.51 4.33 22.79
CA GLY A 220 -10.31 3.51 22.77
C GLY A 220 -10.48 2.18 22.02
N TYR A 221 -9.83 1.12 22.51
CA TYR A 221 -9.82 -0.21 21.91
C TYR A 221 -9.59 -1.29 22.97
N VAL A 222 -9.82 -2.56 22.60
CA VAL A 222 -9.48 -3.71 23.43
C VAL A 222 -8.48 -4.62 22.74
N ILE A 223 -7.64 -5.27 23.54
CA ILE A 223 -6.67 -6.26 23.10
C ILE A 223 -7.02 -7.58 23.76
N HIS A 224 -7.19 -8.64 22.98
CA HIS A 224 -7.12 -10.01 23.44
C HIS A 224 -5.66 -10.44 23.43
N THR A 225 -5.12 -10.73 24.61
CA THR A 225 -3.71 -11.08 24.83
C THR A 225 -3.48 -12.59 24.65
N PRO A 226 -2.21 -13.03 24.48
CA PRO A 226 -1.90 -14.43 24.21
C PRO A 226 -2.29 -15.39 25.35
N ASP A 227 -2.44 -14.87 26.58
CA ASP A 227 -2.92 -15.60 27.76
C ASP A 227 -4.46 -15.66 27.87
N GLY A 228 -5.19 -15.16 26.87
CA GLY A 228 -6.65 -15.28 26.77
C GLY A 228 -7.42 -14.19 27.53
N VAL A 229 -6.77 -13.09 27.88
CA VAL A 229 -7.37 -11.98 28.65
C VAL A 229 -7.71 -10.82 27.72
N TRP A 230 -8.82 -10.12 28.02
CA TRP A 230 -9.16 -8.86 27.35
C TRP A 230 -8.71 -7.66 28.17
N VAL A 231 -7.89 -6.80 27.58
CA VAL A 231 -7.37 -5.57 28.21
C VAL A 231 -7.92 -4.35 27.48
N GLU A 232 -8.50 -3.42 28.23
CA GLU A 232 -8.99 -2.15 27.70
C GLU A 232 -7.88 -1.10 27.60
N GLN A 233 -7.87 -0.36 26.50
CA GLN A 233 -6.93 0.72 26.22
C GLN A 233 -7.72 1.97 25.88
N GLN A 234 -7.37 3.08 26.54
CA GLN A 234 -7.95 4.41 26.27
C GLN A 234 -7.05 5.21 25.34
#